data_AF-A0AAC9X646-F1
#
_entry.id   AF-A0AAC9X646-F1
#
_cell.length_a   1.000
_cell.length_b   1.000
_cell.length_c   1.000
_cell.angle_alpha   90.00
_cell.angle_beta   90.00
_cell.angle_gamma   90.00
#
_symmetry.space_group_name_H-M   'P 1'
#
loop_
_entity.id
_entity.type
_entity.pdbx_description
1 polymer ?
#
loop_
_entity_poly.entity_id
_entity_poly.type
_entity_poly.pdbx_seq_one_letter_code
_entity_poly.pdbx_strand_id
1 'polypeptide(L)' 'MDQSSARRIQAELSELFEIVFQASGLVSFKTALAHLDIISTNRMSPPVPALAGQTVERIQAIVDRTGLVVR' A
#
# COMPACT_ATOMS: atom_id res chain seq x y z
N MET A 1 23.97 -2.08 7.63
CA MET A 1 22.74 -2.53 8.32
C MET A 1 23.02 -3.92 8.88
N ASP A 2 22.80 -4.14 10.17
CA ASP A 2 22.96 -5.47 10.77
C ASP A 2 21.76 -6.37 10.46
N GLN A 3 21.90 -7.68 10.69
CA GLN A 3 20.89 -8.68 10.34
C GLN A 3 19.58 -8.49 11.12
N SER A 4 19.63 -8.01 12.35
CA SER A 4 18.45 -7.78 13.20
C SER A 4 17.65 -6.59 12.66
N SER A 5 18.34 -5.51 12.30
CA SER A 5 17.76 -4.34 11.62
C SER A 5 17.14 -4.73 10.28
N ALA A 6 17.81 -5.57 9.49
CA ALA A 6 17.28 -6.07 8.22
C ALA A 6 16.00 -6.91 8.41
N ARG A 7 15.97 -7.80 9.42
CA ARG A 7 14.78 -8.61 9.74
C ARG A 7 13.59 -7.75 10.20
N ARG A 8 13.84 -6.70 10.99
CA ARG A 8 12.80 -5.76 11.42
C ARG A 8 12.18 -5.03 10.23
N ILE A 9 13.03 -4.46 9.38
CA ILE A 9 12.57 -3.75 8.16
C ILE A 9 11.86 -4.71 7.22
N GLN A 10 12.37 -5.93 7.06
CA GLN A 10 11.71 -6.96 6.25
C GLN A 10 10.32 -7.29 6.80
N ALA A 11 10.14 -7.43 8.11
CA ALA A 11 8.83 -7.69 8.72
C ALA A 11 7.86 -6.52 8.46
N GLU A 12 8.30 -5.29 8.68
CA GLU A 12 7.52 -4.06 8.42
C GLU A 12 7.10 -3.96 6.95
N LEU A 13 8.02 -4.23 6.01
CA LEU A 13 7.72 -4.22 4.58
C LEU A 13 6.82 -5.39 4.16
N SER A 14 7.02 -6.59 4.73
CA SER A 14 6.20 -7.77 4.42
C SER A 14 4.73 -7.56 4.80
N GLU A 15 4.44 -6.87 5.90
CA GLU A 15 3.07 -6.50 6.25
C GLU A 15 2.44 -5.53 5.23
N LEU A 16 3.24 -4.60 4.70
CA LEU A 16 2.80 -3.69 3.64
C LEU A 16 2.53 -4.43 2.31
N PHE A 17 3.30 -5.48 2.01
CA PHE A 17 3.14 -6.26 0.78
C PHE A 17 1.80 -6.99 0.67
N GLU A 18 1.05 -7.16 1.76
CA GLU A 18 -0.31 -7.71 1.76
C GLU A 18 -1.27 -6.93 0.84
N ILE A 19 -1.00 -5.65 0.58
CA ILE A 19 -1.79 -4.86 -0.39
C ILE A 19 -1.77 -5.48 -1.79
N VAL A 20 -0.69 -6.17 -2.17
CA VAL A 20 -0.50 -6.76 -3.51
C VAL A 20 -1.51 -7.88 -3.79
N PHE A 21 -2.12 -8.47 -2.77
CA PHE A 21 -3.17 -9.49 -2.92
C PHE A 21 -4.58 -8.89 -3.08
N GLN A 22 -4.77 -7.60 -2.83
CA GLN A 22 -6.09 -6.96 -2.87
C GLN A 22 -6.56 -6.62 -4.30
N ALA A 23 -5.62 -6.41 -5.22
CA ALA A 23 -5.84 -6.11 -6.63
C ALA A 23 -4.56 -6.41 -7.42
N SER A 24 -4.44 -5.95 -8.67
CA SER A 24 -3.12 -5.97 -9.31
C SER A 24 -2.15 -5.13 -8.49
N GLY A 25 -0.92 -5.62 -8.31
CA GLY A 25 0.05 -5.01 -7.40
C GLY A 25 0.28 -3.51 -7.64
N LEU A 26 0.24 -3.07 -8.90
CA LEU A 26 0.36 -1.65 -9.27
C LEU A 26 -0.82 -0.80 -8.76
N VAL A 27 -2.04 -1.32 -8.82
CA VAL A 27 -3.24 -0.56 -8.45
C VAL A 27 -3.37 -0.49 -6.93
N SER A 28 -3.05 -1.59 -6.24
CA SER A 28 -2.96 -1.59 -4.78
C SER A 28 -1.90 -0.61 -4.28
N PHE A 29 -0.73 -0.60 -4.92
CA PHE A 29 0.36 0.30 -4.58
C PHE A 29 -0.01 1.78 -4.76
N LYS A 30 -0.60 2.16 -5.91
CA LYS A 30 -1.07 3.55 -6.12
C LYS A 30 -2.16 3.96 -5.13
N THR A 31 -2.99 3.04 -4.70
CA THR A 31 -4.02 3.30 -3.69
C THR A 31 -3.38 3.57 -2.32
N ALA A 32 -2.35 2.82 -1.94
CA ALA A 32 -1.57 3.10 -0.73
C ALA A 32 -0.87 4.46 -0.78
N LEU A 33 -0.26 4.82 -1.92
CA LEU A 33 0.39 6.13 -2.08
C LEU A 33 -0.59 7.30 -1.98
N ALA A 34 -1.81 7.13 -2.50
CA ALA A 34 -2.85 8.14 -2.39
C ALA A 34 -3.36 8.28 -0.95
N HIS A 35 -3.46 7.18 -0.20
CA HIS A 35 -3.84 7.20 1.22
C HIS A 35 -2.78 7.88 2.10
N LEU A 36 -1.51 7.80 1.72
CA LEU A 36 -0.38 8.46 2.40
C LEU A 36 -0.17 9.91 1.96
N ASP A 37 -1.09 10.48 1.18
CA ASP A 37 -1.01 11.83 0.60
C ASP A 37 0.26 12.10 -0.25
N ILE A 38 0.96 11.05 -0.72
CA ILE A 38 2.13 11.19 -1.61
C ILE A 38 1.68 11.61 -3.02
N ILE A 39 0.53 11.09 -3.46
CA ILE A 39 -0.08 11.43 -4.75
C ILE A 39 -1.54 11.83 -4.55
N SER A 40 -2.04 12.73 -5.38
CA SER A 40 -3.41 13.25 -5.24
C SER A 40 -4.50 12.29 -5.71
N THR A 41 -4.17 11.27 -6.50
CA THR A 41 -5.15 10.31 -7.02
C THR A 41 -4.54 8.97 -7.39
N ASN A 42 -5.28 7.89 -7.11
CA ASN A 42 -4.98 6.54 -7.59
C ASN A 42 -5.61 6.25 -8.97
N ARG A 43 -6.12 7.27 -9.68
CA ARG A 43 -6.76 7.09 -10.99
C ARG A 43 -5.82 6.36 -11.96
N MET A 44 -6.35 5.32 -12.58
CA MET A 44 -5.66 4.52 -13.57
C MET A 44 -6.06 4.93 -14.98
N SER A 45 -5.13 4.79 -15.92
CA SER A 45 -5.44 4.93 -17.35
C SER A 45 -6.23 3.70 -17.82
N PRO A 46 -7.17 3.87 -18.76
CA PRO A 46 -7.85 2.73 -19.40
C PRO A 46 -6.82 1.72 -19.95
N PRO A 47 -7.10 0.40 -19.92
CA PRO A 47 -8.37 -0.24 -19.58
C PRO A 47 -8.54 -0.56 -18.08
N VAL A 48 -7.61 -0.14 -17.22
CA VAL A 48 -7.60 -0.55 -15.82
C VAL A 48 -8.60 0.30 -15.03
N PRO A 49 -9.65 -0.29 -14.42
CA PRO A 49 -10.60 0.45 -13.62
C PRO A 49 -9.96 0.94 -12.32
N ALA A 50 -10.44 2.06 -11.79
CA ALA A 50 -10.07 2.50 -10.45
C ALA A 50 -10.61 1.52 -9.40
N LEU A 51 -9.86 1.32 -8.32
CA LEU A 51 -10.38 0.60 -7.15
C LEU A 51 -11.38 1.47 -6.41
N ALA A 52 -12.44 0.85 -5.90
CA ALA A 52 -13.46 1.49 -5.11
C ALA A 52 -14.01 0.52 -4.04
N GLY A 53 -14.70 1.08 -3.05
CA GLY A 53 -15.37 0.30 -1.99
C GLY A 53 -14.40 -0.51 -1.14
N GLN A 54 -14.83 -1.72 -0.75
CA GLN A 54 -14.14 -2.55 0.25
C GLN A 54 -12.67 -2.86 -0.07
N THR A 55 -12.27 -2.92 -1.34
CA THR A 55 -10.87 -3.17 -1.69
C THR A 55 -9.99 -1.99 -1.30
N VAL A 56 -10.46 -0.76 -1.49
CA VAL A 56 -9.74 0.46 -1.05
C VAL A 56 -9.65 0.48 0.47
N GLU A 57 -10.76 0.22 1.16
CA GLU A 57 -10.82 0.20 2.63
C GLU A 57 -9.83 -0.82 3.22
N ARG A 58 -9.72 -2.01 2.62
CA ARG A 58 -8.73 -3.04 3.04
C ARG A 58 -7.29 -2.56 2.86
N ILE A 59 -6.98 -1.92 1.73
CA ILE A 59 -5.64 -1.38 1.47
C ILE A 59 -5.29 -0.30 2.51
N GLN A 60 -6.22 0.62 2.79
CA GLN A 60 -6.03 1.66 3.78
C GLN A 60 -5.79 1.08 5.19
N ALA A 61 -6.60 0.09 5.60
CA ALA A 61 -6.42 -0.58 6.88
C ALA A 61 -5.07 -1.31 7.00
N ILE A 62 -4.56 -1.90 5.92
CA ILE A 62 -3.22 -2.51 5.89
C ILE A 62 -2.16 -1.42 6.09
N VAL A 63 -2.26 -0.31 5.37
CA VAL A 63 -1.32 0.82 5.47
C VAL A 63 -1.32 1.41 6.89
N ASP A 64 -2.50 1.69 7.45
CA ASP A 64 -2.64 2.25 8.80
C ASP A 64 -2.01 1.35 9.88
N ARG A 65 -2.22 0.02 9.76
CA ARG A 65 -1.66 -0.96 10.71
C ARG A 65 -0.13 -0.99 10.72
N THR A 66 0.51 -0.71 9.58
CA THR A 66 1.98 -0.69 9.50
C THR A 66 2.59 0.54 10.19
N GLY A 67 1.77 1.53 10.57
CA GLY A 67 2.24 2.76 11.20
C GLY A 67 3.14 3.60 10.28
N LEU A 68 3.06 3.36 8.96
CA LEU A 68 3.86 4.06 7.98
C LEU A 68 3.39 5.52 7.90
N VAL A 69 4.15 6.42 8.51
CA VAL A 69 3.93 7.87 8.42
C VAL A 69 4.95 8.46 7.47
N VAL A 70 4.47 9.05 6.38
CA VAL A 70 5.30 9.81 5.44
C VAL A 70 5.18 11.27 5.87
N ARG A 71 6.26 11.83 6.44
CA ARG A 71 6.37 13.26 6.77
C ARG A 71 7.22 13.97 5.73
#